data_AF-A0AA88H2B2-F1
#
_entry.id   AF-A0AA88H2B2-F1
#
_cell.length_a   1.000
_cell.length_b   1.000
_cell.length_c   1.000
_cell.angle_alpha   90.00
_cell.angle_beta   90.00
_cell.angle_gamma   90.00
#
_symmetry.space_group_name_H-M   'P 1'
#
loop_
_entity.id
_entity.type
_entity.pdbx_description
1 polymer ?
#
loop_
_entity_poly.entity_id
_entity_poly.type
_entity_poly.pdbx_seq_one_letter_code
_entity_poly.pdbx_strand_id
1 'polypeptide(L)'
;MLVIFIGLLHLVLKKISNIDLRFRPEIFVPTNHADRIKEGIFLKNIIGNVYSGELVHEQPLVLLEFEILQEYGLDSIAIPVSHFTCGILLSWVGREIAIDIVKGLKRNKVSESSLSLMPHAEDYVNSMGDWILKAYFCNPLVLFTYISESTSIFNNICLAASLYGTVKGSMVLSSIFLALAAYRDLYATPC
;
A
#
# COMPACT_ATOMS: atom_id res chain seq x y z
N MET A 1 -4.71 -7.62 -18.89
CA MET A 1 -5.97 -8.39 -18.91
C MET A 1 -6.21 -9.15 -17.60
N LEU A 2 -5.40 -10.16 -17.25
CA LEU A 2 -5.59 -10.95 -16.01
C LEU A 2 -5.59 -10.11 -14.73
N VAL A 3 -4.65 -9.18 -14.58
CA VAL A 3 -4.55 -8.33 -13.37
C VAL A 3 -5.76 -7.42 -13.20
N ILE A 4 -6.26 -6.84 -14.30
CA ILE A 4 -7.46 -6.00 -14.27
C ILE A 4 -8.67 -6.86 -13.85
N PHE A 5 -8.75 -8.10 -14.33
CA PHE A 5 -9.80 -9.03 -13.93
C PHE A 5 -9.72 -9.40 -12.44
N ILE A 6 -8.53 -9.67 -11.90
CA ILE A 6 -8.34 -9.96 -10.47
C ILE A 6 -8.66 -8.71 -9.62
N GLY A 7 -8.25 -7.53 -10.06
CA GLY A 7 -8.60 -6.26 -9.41
C GLY A 7 -10.10 -5.99 -9.41
N LEU A 8 -10.77 -6.22 -10.53
CA LEU A 8 -12.23 -6.14 -10.62
C LEU A 8 -12.90 -7.21 -9.75
N LEU A 9 -12.34 -8.41 -9.67
CA LEU A 9 -12.79 -9.45 -8.74
C LEU A 9 -12.69 -8.97 -7.30
N HIS A 10 -11.61 -8.29 -6.90
CA HIS A 10 -11.50 -7.71 -5.55
C HIS A 10 -12.61 -6.69 -5.27
N LEU A 11 -12.91 -5.82 -6.23
CA LEU A 11 -14.01 -4.84 -6.13
C LEU A 11 -15.38 -5.53 -5.99
N VAL A 12 -15.62 -6.57 -6.79
CA VAL A 12 -16.85 -7.36 -6.75
C VAL A 12 -16.94 -8.13 -5.44
N LEU A 13 -15.86 -8.76 -4.99
CA LEU A 13 -15.79 -9.47 -3.71
C LEU A 13 -16.10 -8.54 -2.55
N LYS A 14 -15.53 -7.33 -2.51
CA LYS A 14 -15.87 -6.31 -1.50
C LYS A 14 -17.36 -5.99 -1.49
N LYS A 15 -17.99 -5.88 -2.66
CA LYS A 15 -19.42 -5.54 -2.79
C LYS A 15 -20.35 -6.70 -2.42
N ILE A 16 -19.92 -7.94 -2.65
CA ILE A 16 -20.69 -9.16 -2.40
C ILE A 16 -20.45 -9.70 -0.98
N SER A 17 -19.29 -9.43 -0.39
CA SER A 17 -18.93 -9.96 0.93
C SER A 17 -19.78 -9.29 2.01
N ASN A 18 -20.86 -9.95 2.40
CA ASN A 18 -21.54 -9.75 3.69
C ASN A 18 -20.76 -10.39 4.86
N ILE A 19 -19.48 -10.72 4.65
CA ILE A 19 -18.65 -11.37 5.65
C ILE A 19 -18.15 -10.29 6.57
N ASP A 20 -18.67 -10.28 7.80
CA ASP A 20 -18.22 -9.35 8.83
C ASP A 20 -16.85 -9.79 9.35
N LEU A 21 -15.81 -9.36 8.64
CA LEU A 21 -14.43 -9.59 9.03
C LEU A 21 -13.98 -8.65 10.15
N ARG A 22 -14.83 -7.74 10.65
CA ARG A 22 -14.52 -6.71 11.68
C ARG A 22 -14.26 -7.24 13.10
N PHE A 23 -14.27 -8.56 13.31
CA PHE A 23 -14.04 -9.20 14.62
C PHE A 23 -12.90 -10.25 14.68
N ARG A 24 -12.20 -10.47 13.57
CA ARG A 24 -10.94 -11.24 13.41
C ARG A 24 -9.64 -10.43 13.66
N PRO A 25 -9.06 -10.46 14.88
CA PRO A 25 -7.86 -9.68 15.23
C PRO A 25 -6.62 -10.03 14.37
N GLU A 26 -6.62 -11.17 13.68
CA GLU A 26 -5.57 -11.59 12.76
C GLU A 26 -5.59 -10.84 11.42
N ILE A 27 -6.72 -10.23 11.07
CA ILE A 27 -6.93 -9.51 9.80
C ILE A 27 -6.89 -8.00 10.02
N PHE A 28 -7.36 -7.53 11.17
CA PHE A 28 -7.37 -6.12 11.53
C PHE A 28 -7.16 -5.95 13.04
N VAL A 29 -6.81 -4.74 13.43
CA VAL A 29 -6.80 -4.30 14.84
C VAL A 29 -7.70 -3.07 14.90
N PRO A 30 -8.44 -2.81 16.00
CA PRO A 30 -9.34 -1.66 16.06
C PRO A 30 -8.70 -0.34 15.62
N THR A 31 -7.39 -0.17 15.85
CA THR A 31 -6.58 1.01 15.50
C THR A 31 -6.25 1.16 14.01
N ASN A 32 -6.72 0.28 13.12
CA ASN A 32 -6.45 0.38 11.68
C ASN A 32 -7.72 0.31 10.82
N HIS A 33 -8.88 0.56 11.42
CA HIS A 33 -10.18 0.44 10.75
C HIS A 33 -10.72 1.82 10.33
N ALA A 34 -11.20 1.95 9.09
CA ALA A 34 -11.74 3.21 8.57
C ALA A 34 -12.89 3.79 9.41
N ASP A 35 -13.73 2.93 10.02
CA ASP A 35 -14.82 3.38 10.90
C ASP A 35 -14.32 4.14 12.15
N ARG A 36 -13.12 3.84 12.68
CA ARG A 36 -12.57 4.61 13.81
C ARG A 36 -12.17 6.01 13.40
N ILE A 37 -11.64 6.17 12.19
CA ILE A 37 -11.36 7.49 11.64
C ILE A 37 -12.67 8.27 11.42
N LYS A 38 -13.71 7.61 10.89
CA LYS A 38 -15.04 8.23 10.72
C LYS A 38 -15.64 8.68 12.07
N GLU A 39 -15.55 7.83 13.08
CA GLU A 39 -15.95 8.17 14.46
C GLU A 39 -15.13 9.35 15.01
N GLY A 40 -13.81 9.35 14.79
CA GLY A 40 -12.94 10.44 15.22
C GLY A 40 -13.29 11.78 14.56
N ILE A 41 -13.59 11.78 13.26
CA ILE A 41 -14.05 12.97 12.51
C ILE A 41 -15.43 13.41 13.04
N PHE A 42 -16.34 12.47 13.26
CA PHE A 42 -17.66 12.76 13.84
C PHE A 42 -17.56 13.42 15.21
N LEU A 43 -16.72 12.89 16.10
CA LEU A 43 -16.46 13.49 17.41
C LEU A 43 -15.86 14.89 17.27
N LYS A 44 -14.86 15.06 16.39
CA LYS A 44 -14.24 16.37 16.12
C LYS A 44 -15.25 17.44 15.74
N ASN A 45 -16.24 17.08 14.93
CA ASN A 45 -17.30 18.00 14.52
C ASN A 45 -18.25 18.41 15.66
N ILE A 46 -18.38 17.60 16.72
CA ILE A 46 -19.25 17.89 17.86
C ILE A 46 -18.51 18.64 18.98
N ILE A 47 -17.34 18.16 19.36
CA ILE A 47 -16.61 18.63 20.55
C ILE A 47 -15.41 19.51 20.21
N GLY A 48 -15.06 19.66 18.94
CA GLY A 48 -13.89 20.41 18.50
C GLY A 48 -12.60 19.63 18.73
N ASN A 49 -11.90 19.91 19.84
CA ASN A 49 -10.61 19.26 20.11
C ASN A 49 -10.80 17.82 20.62
N VAL A 50 -10.59 16.85 19.74
CA VAL A 50 -10.67 15.41 20.08
C VAL A 50 -9.46 14.87 20.84
N TYR A 51 -8.32 15.56 20.78
CA TYR A 51 -7.08 15.13 21.41
C TYR A 51 -6.98 15.57 22.88
N SER A 52 -7.75 16.57 23.31
CA SER A 52 -7.75 17.05 24.70
C SER A 52 -8.38 16.09 25.72
N GLY A 53 -9.06 15.03 25.26
CA GLY A 53 -9.72 14.04 26.13
C GLY A 53 -9.39 12.59 25.78
N GLU A 54 -8.31 12.35 25.02
CA GLU A 54 -7.90 11.02 24.54
C GLU A 54 -9.02 10.25 23.81
N LEU A 55 -9.96 10.96 23.19
CA LEU A 55 -11.14 10.36 22.58
C LEU A 55 -10.83 9.70 21.23
N VAL A 56 -9.69 10.06 20.63
CA VAL A 56 -9.22 9.53 19.35
C VAL A 56 -7.74 9.15 19.50
N HIS A 57 -7.42 7.92 19.12
CA HIS A 57 -6.07 7.36 19.18
C HIS A 57 -5.37 7.27 17.80
N GLU A 58 -5.99 7.85 16.77
CA GLU A 58 -5.45 7.93 15.41
C GLU A 58 -4.51 9.14 15.24
N GLN A 59 -3.51 9.04 14.37
CA GLN A 59 -2.57 10.15 14.16
C GLN A 59 -3.26 11.40 13.58
N PRO A 60 -2.92 12.61 14.04
CA PRO A 60 -3.50 13.86 13.56
C PRO A 60 -3.46 14.04 12.04
N LEU A 61 -2.35 13.66 11.39
CA LEU A 61 -2.23 13.79 9.94
C LEU A 61 -3.18 12.85 9.19
N VAL A 62 -3.39 11.64 9.72
CA VAL A 62 -4.31 10.64 9.14
C VAL A 62 -5.75 11.13 9.27
N LEU A 63 -6.11 11.69 10.44
CA LEU A 63 -7.44 12.26 10.68
C LEU A 63 -7.72 13.42 9.72
N LEU A 64 -6.76 14.33 9.54
CA LEU A 64 -6.86 15.46 8.61
C LEU A 64 -7.00 15.00 7.16
N GLU A 65 -6.21 14.02 6.73
CA GLU A 65 -6.29 13.46 5.37
C GLU A 65 -7.69 12.91 5.07
N PHE A 66 -8.25 12.11 5.99
CA PHE A 66 -9.57 11.54 5.81
C PHE A 66 -10.71 12.55 5.92
N GLU A 67 -10.55 13.60 6.72
CA GLU A 67 -11.49 14.71 6.79
C GLU A 67 -11.58 15.43 5.44
N ILE A 68 -10.42 15.74 4.84
CA ILE A 68 -10.36 16.31 3.48
C ILE A 68 -11.00 15.36 2.46
N LEU A 69 -10.70 14.06 2.53
CA LEU A 69 -11.31 13.07 1.63
C LEU A 69 -12.84 13.02 1.78
N GLN A 70 -13.38 13.12 3.00
CA GLN A 70 -14.83 13.17 3.24
C GLN A 70 -15.46 14.46 2.73
N GLU A 71 -14.80 15.60 2.92
CA GLU A 71 -15.29 16.90 2.44
C GLU A 71 -15.49 16.90 0.91
N TYR A 72 -14.59 16.23 0.18
CA TYR A 72 -14.69 16.07 -1.28
C TYR A 72 -15.47 14.82 -1.72
N GLY A 73 -16.00 14.01 -0.80
CA GLY A 73 -16.73 12.77 -1.12
C GLY A 73 -15.87 11.67 -1.77
N LEU A 74 -14.56 11.67 -1.50
CA LEU A 74 -13.57 10.74 -2.06
C LEU A 74 -13.22 9.59 -1.10
N ASP A 75 -13.78 9.55 0.09
CA ASP A 75 -13.53 8.53 1.12
C ASP A 75 -13.80 7.10 0.62
N SER A 76 -14.90 6.90 -0.10
CA SER A 76 -15.31 5.60 -0.65
C SER A 76 -14.35 5.04 -1.72
N ILE A 77 -13.63 5.92 -2.43
CA ILE A 77 -12.68 5.54 -3.49
C ILE A 77 -11.22 5.54 -3.02
N ALA A 78 -10.92 6.18 -1.89
CA ALA A 78 -9.56 6.35 -1.38
C ALA A 78 -8.85 5.00 -1.16
N ILE A 79 -9.53 4.04 -0.52
CA ILE A 79 -8.98 2.70 -0.26
C ILE A 79 -8.78 1.89 -1.56
N PRO A 80 -9.78 1.78 -2.47
CA PRO A 80 -9.57 1.15 -3.78
C PRO A 80 -8.41 1.75 -4.57
N VAL A 81 -8.37 3.08 -4.74
CA VAL A 81 -7.30 3.76 -5.49
C VAL A 81 -5.94 3.50 -4.85
N SER A 82 -5.88 3.55 -3.52
CA SER A 82 -4.69 3.23 -2.74
C SER A 82 -4.21 1.80 -2.98
N HIS A 83 -5.13 0.83 -2.94
CA HIS A 83 -4.82 -0.58 -3.16
C HIS A 83 -4.20 -0.85 -4.53
N PHE A 84 -4.76 -0.28 -5.60
CA PHE A 84 -4.22 -0.40 -6.95
C PHE A 84 -2.88 0.33 -7.10
N THR A 85 -2.77 1.54 -6.54
CA THR A 85 -1.54 2.34 -6.56
C THR A 85 -0.38 1.59 -5.90
N CYS A 86 -0.62 0.96 -4.75
CA CYS A 86 0.39 0.15 -4.04
C CYS A 86 0.91 -1.00 -4.93
N GLY A 87 0.01 -1.76 -5.55
CA GLY A 87 0.39 -2.85 -6.46
C GLY A 87 1.22 -2.36 -7.65
N ILE A 88 0.83 -1.24 -8.27
CA ILE A 88 1.56 -0.64 -9.39
C ILE A 88 2.96 -0.18 -8.96
N LEU A 89 3.09 0.49 -7.81
CA LEU A 89 4.39 0.91 -7.28
C LEU A 89 5.32 -0.28 -7.05
N LEU A 90 4.83 -1.36 -6.44
CA LEU A 90 5.61 -2.59 -6.23
C LEU A 90 6.02 -3.24 -7.56
N SER A 91 5.13 -3.23 -8.56
CA SER A 91 5.46 -3.69 -9.91
C SER A 91 6.62 -2.90 -10.52
N TRP A 92 6.61 -1.57 -10.36
CA TRP A 92 7.71 -0.71 -10.82
C TRP A 92 9.01 -0.98 -10.06
N VAL A 93 8.95 -1.12 -8.73
CA VAL A 93 10.11 -1.51 -7.90
C VAL A 93 10.74 -2.81 -8.44
N GLY A 94 9.91 -3.83 -8.66
CA GLY A 94 10.37 -5.11 -9.21
C GLY A 94 11.03 -5.01 -10.58
N ARG A 95 10.47 -4.16 -11.44
CA ARG A 95 10.99 -3.92 -12.78
C ARG A 95 12.36 -3.24 -12.75
N GLU A 96 12.55 -2.26 -11.87
CA GLU A 96 13.85 -1.60 -11.69
C GLU A 96 14.89 -2.54 -11.09
N ILE A 97 14.52 -3.38 -10.11
CA ILE A 97 15.41 -4.41 -9.57
C ILE A 97 15.84 -5.38 -10.67
N ALA A 98 14.92 -5.83 -11.53
CA ALA A 98 15.24 -6.71 -12.66
C ALA A 98 16.21 -6.04 -13.64
N ILE A 99 16.04 -4.75 -13.93
CA ILE A 99 16.95 -3.97 -14.77
C ILE A 99 18.36 -3.97 -14.16
N ASP A 100 18.47 -3.73 -12.85
CA ASP A 100 19.76 -3.68 -12.17
C ASP A 100 20.46 -5.04 -12.12
N ILE A 101 19.70 -6.13 -11.93
CA ILE A 101 20.23 -7.50 -12.03
C ILE A 101 20.79 -7.75 -13.44
N VAL A 102 20.02 -7.45 -14.50
CA VAL A 102 20.46 -7.61 -15.89
C VAL A 102 21.72 -6.80 -16.18
N LYS A 103 21.79 -5.54 -15.73
CA LYS A 103 22.97 -4.68 -15.88
C LYS A 103 24.18 -5.25 -15.13
N GLY A 104 23.99 -5.74 -13.91
CA GLY A 104 25.04 -6.33 -13.09
C GLY A 104 25.65 -7.56 -13.74
N LEU A 105 24.83 -8.43 -14.33
CA LEU A 105 25.29 -9.62 -15.05
C LEU A 105 26.10 -9.27 -16.31
N LYS A 106 25.67 -8.26 -17.08
CA LYS A 106 26.44 -7.76 -18.25
C LYS A 106 27.80 -7.19 -17.84
N ARG A 107 27.86 -6.44 -16.73
CA ARG A 107 29.11 -5.83 -16.23
C ARG A 107 30.13 -6.87 -15.80
N ASN A 108 29.69 -7.96 -15.18
CA ASN A 108 30.56 -8.99 -14.62
C ASN A 108 31.12 -9.97 -15.67
N LYS A 109 30.86 -9.75 -16.97
CA LYS A 109 31.31 -10.63 -18.08
C LYS A 109 31.06 -12.11 -17.78
N VAL A 110 29.90 -12.41 -17.19
CA VAL A 110 29.50 -13.80 -16.92
C VAL A 110 29.55 -14.57 -18.24
N SER A 111 30.00 -15.83 -18.18
CA SER A 111 30.25 -16.65 -19.38
C SER A 111 29.08 -16.59 -20.36
N GLU A 112 29.38 -16.60 -21.67
CA GLU A 112 28.34 -16.59 -22.71
C GLU A 112 27.31 -17.71 -22.53
N SER A 113 27.72 -18.84 -21.96
CA SER A 113 26.82 -19.96 -21.59
C SER A 113 25.77 -19.60 -20.54
N SER A 114 26.11 -18.77 -19.55
CA SER A 114 25.13 -18.27 -18.57
C SER A 114 24.32 -17.10 -19.12
N LEU A 115 24.90 -16.29 -20.00
CA LEU A 115 24.19 -15.20 -20.69
C LEU A 115 23.17 -15.73 -21.71
N SER A 116 23.48 -16.86 -22.36
CA SER A 116 22.60 -17.56 -23.30
C SER A 116 21.38 -18.22 -22.63
N LEU A 117 21.39 -18.37 -21.30
CA LEU A 117 20.19 -18.72 -20.51
C LEU A 117 19.24 -17.53 -20.30
N MET A 118 19.68 -16.30 -20.61
CA MET A 118 18.85 -15.09 -20.59
C MET A 118 18.72 -14.49 -22.01
N PRO A 119 18.18 -15.23 -23.00
CA PRO A 119 18.04 -14.73 -24.37
C PRO A 119 17.04 -13.56 -24.47
N HIS A 120 16.24 -13.30 -23.43
CA HIS A 120 15.24 -12.24 -23.41
C HIS A 120 15.28 -11.40 -22.13
N ALA A 121 16.35 -10.62 -21.95
CA ALA A 121 16.47 -9.73 -20.80
C ALA A 121 15.32 -8.70 -20.70
N GLU A 122 14.80 -8.23 -21.83
CA GLU A 122 13.64 -7.34 -21.87
C GLU A 122 12.35 -8.04 -21.44
N ASP A 123 12.11 -9.26 -21.90
CA ASP A 123 10.95 -10.06 -21.48
C ASP A 123 11.03 -10.41 -20.00
N TYR A 124 12.23 -10.68 -19.48
CA TYR A 124 12.45 -10.91 -18.05
C TYR A 124 12.08 -9.68 -17.20
N VAL A 125 12.55 -8.50 -17.60
CA VAL A 125 12.23 -7.24 -16.91
C VAL A 125 10.73 -6.98 -16.90
N ASN A 126 10.07 -7.12 -18.07
CA ASN A 126 8.62 -6.90 -18.18
C ASN A 126 7.83 -7.97 -17.40
N SER A 127 8.26 -9.23 -17.46
CA SER A 127 7.62 -10.34 -16.75
C SER A 127 7.74 -10.20 -15.23
N MET A 128 8.88 -9.68 -14.72
CA MET A 128 9.09 -9.50 -13.28
C MET A 128 8.05 -8.56 -12.68
N GLY A 129 7.84 -7.39 -13.31
CA GLY A 129 6.82 -6.44 -12.86
C GLY A 129 5.43 -7.05 -12.86
N ASP A 130 5.07 -7.81 -13.90
CA ASP A 130 3.79 -8.50 -14.01
C ASP A 130 3.62 -9.60 -12.96
N TRP A 131 4.67 -10.36 -12.65
CA TRP A 131 4.65 -11.41 -11.64
C TRP A 131 4.45 -10.83 -10.24
N ILE A 132 5.15 -9.76 -9.91
CA ILE A 132 4.98 -9.08 -8.61
C ILE A 132 3.58 -8.51 -8.48
N LEU A 133 3.06 -7.90 -9.55
CA LEU A 133 1.70 -7.37 -9.55
C LEU A 133 0.66 -8.48 -9.33
N LYS A 134 0.81 -9.61 -10.03
CA LYS A 134 -0.04 -10.80 -9.84
C LYS A 134 0.11 -11.37 -8.43
N ALA A 135 1.33 -11.49 -7.92
CA ALA A 135 1.59 -12.02 -6.57
C ALA A 135 0.96 -11.13 -5.49
N TYR A 136 1.01 -9.81 -5.65
CA TYR A 136 0.37 -8.86 -4.75
C TYR A 136 -1.15 -9.02 -4.74
N PHE A 137 -1.81 -9.03 -5.90
CA PHE A 137 -3.27 -9.19 -5.96
C PHE A 137 -3.73 -10.60 -5.60
N CYS A 138 -2.95 -11.64 -5.88
CA CYS A 138 -3.28 -13.01 -5.47
C CYS A 138 -2.95 -13.29 -3.99
N ASN A 139 -2.37 -12.34 -3.25
CA ASN A 139 -2.05 -12.54 -1.85
C ASN A 139 -3.34 -12.45 -1.01
N PRO A 140 -3.74 -13.53 -0.31
CA PRO A 140 -4.98 -13.55 0.46
C PRO A 140 -4.98 -12.54 1.61
N LEU A 141 -3.82 -12.23 2.20
CA LEU A 141 -3.71 -11.22 3.25
C LEU A 141 -4.03 -9.82 2.69
N VAL A 142 -3.47 -9.50 1.52
CA VAL A 142 -3.73 -8.23 0.83
C VAL A 142 -5.21 -8.10 0.45
N LEU A 143 -5.84 -9.18 0.02
CA LEU A 143 -7.28 -9.22 -0.25
C LEU A 143 -8.11 -9.00 1.02
N PHE A 144 -7.80 -9.67 2.13
CA PHE A 144 -8.56 -9.51 3.37
C PHE A 144 -8.39 -8.12 3.99
N THR A 145 -7.19 -7.58 4.01
CA THR A 145 -6.92 -6.20 4.46
C THR A 145 -7.71 -5.19 3.62
N TYR A 146 -7.82 -5.42 2.30
CA TYR A 146 -8.62 -4.59 1.41
C TYR A 146 -10.13 -4.70 1.67
N ILE A 147 -10.67 -5.92 1.81
CA ILE A 147 -12.10 -6.14 2.11
C ILE A 147 -12.48 -5.53 3.47
N SER A 148 -11.58 -5.60 4.45
CA SER A 148 -11.78 -5.04 5.80
C SER A 148 -11.69 -3.51 5.88
N GLU A 149 -11.49 -2.81 4.76
CA GLU A 149 -11.31 -1.35 4.73
C GLU A 149 -10.19 -0.84 5.66
N SER A 150 -9.10 -1.59 5.76
CA SER A 150 -8.00 -1.21 6.64
C SER A 150 -7.24 0.01 6.12
N THR A 151 -6.93 0.92 7.02
CA THR A 151 -6.15 2.15 6.77
C THR A 151 -4.65 1.86 6.64
N SER A 152 -4.23 0.64 6.97
CA SER A 152 -2.84 0.17 6.74
C SER A 152 -2.39 0.28 5.28
N ILE A 153 -3.32 0.30 4.33
CA ILE A 153 -2.99 0.46 2.90
C ILE A 153 -2.28 1.79 2.60
N PHE A 154 -2.61 2.87 3.32
CA PHE A 154 -1.94 4.16 3.15
C PHE A 154 -0.49 4.11 3.61
N ASN A 155 -0.21 3.38 4.70
CA ASN A 155 1.16 3.12 5.15
C ASN A 155 1.93 2.26 4.13
N ASN A 156 1.29 1.21 3.60
CA ASN A 156 1.89 0.34 2.58
C ASN A 156 2.26 1.11 1.29
N ILE A 157 1.50 2.13 0.89
CA ILE A 157 1.86 3.00 -0.24
C ILE A 157 3.10 3.82 0.09
N CYS A 158 3.18 4.39 1.30
CA CYS A 158 4.36 5.14 1.72
C CYS A 158 5.61 4.24 1.68
N LEU A 159 5.52 3.01 2.17
CA LEU A 159 6.61 2.04 2.08
C LEU A 159 6.96 1.67 0.63
N ALA A 160 5.97 1.40 -0.22
CA ALA A 160 6.19 1.09 -1.63
C ALA A 160 6.84 2.26 -2.39
N ALA A 161 6.42 3.49 -2.11
CA ALA A 161 7.00 4.70 -2.67
C ALA A 161 8.44 4.94 -2.17
N SER A 162 8.70 4.65 -0.89
CA SER A 162 10.05 4.70 -0.32
C SER A 162 10.98 3.70 -1.01
N LEU A 163 10.55 2.45 -1.18
CA LEU A 163 11.28 1.42 -1.92
C LEU A 163 11.54 1.85 -3.37
N TYR A 164 10.54 2.43 -4.03
CA TYR A 164 10.71 2.96 -5.39
C TYR A 164 11.78 4.06 -5.45
N GLY A 165 11.76 5.00 -4.51
CA GLY A 165 12.81 6.02 -4.38
C GLY A 165 14.19 5.40 -4.18
N THR A 166 14.30 4.37 -3.34
CA THR A 166 15.55 3.64 -3.09
C THR A 166 16.10 3.01 -4.36
N VAL A 167 15.28 2.27 -5.12
CA VAL A 167 15.76 1.61 -6.36
C VAL A 167 16.08 2.64 -7.45
N LYS A 168 15.40 3.79 -7.48
CA LYS A 168 15.77 4.92 -8.35
C LYS A 168 17.02 5.68 -7.91
N GLY A 169 17.60 5.36 -6.75
CA GLY A 169 18.74 6.08 -6.18
C GLY A 169 18.40 7.47 -5.64
N SER A 170 17.11 7.79 -5.47
CA SER A 170 16.65 9.07 -4.91
C SER A 170 16.52 8.98 -3.40
N MET A 171 17.58 9.41 -2.69
CA MET A 171 17.59 9.46 -1.23
C MET A 171 16.45 10.33 -0.68
N VAL A 172 16.22 11.50 -1.27
CA VAL A 172 15.19 12.44 -0.79
C VAL A 172 13.80 11.82 -0.86
N LEU A 173 13.44 11.22 -2.01
CA LEU A 173 12.14 10.59 -2.19
C LEU A 173 11.97 9.42 -1.21
N SER A 174 13.00 8.58 -1.10
CA SER A 174 13.01 7.44 -0.19
C SER A 174 12.82 7.87 1.27
N SER A 175 13.58 8.87 1.73
CA SER A 175 13.54 9.35 3.12
C SER A 175 12.23 10.03 3.47
N ILE A 176 11.64 10.85 2.58
CA ILE A 176 10.35 11.51 2.83
C ILE A 176 9.25 10.46 3.04
N PHE A 177 9.14 9.51 2.11
CA PHE A 177 8.10 8.48 2.21
C PHE A 177 8.34 7.50 3.36
N LEU A 178 9.61 7.21 3.68
CA LEU A 178 9.95 6.40 4.84
C LEU A 178 9.59 7.12 6.15
N ALA A 179 9.83 8.42 6.24
CA ALA A 179 9.46 9.22 7.40
C ALA A 179 7.94 9.31 7.57
N LEU A 180 7.19 9.46 6.46
CA LEU A 180 5.72 9.42 6.48
C LEU A 180 5.19 8.06 6.93
N ALA A 181 5.78 6.97 6.44
CA ALA A 181 5.43 5.62 6.88
C ALA A 181 5.70 5.43 8.39
N ALA A 182 6.90 5.81 8.83
CA ALA A 182 7.29 5.75 10.23
C ALA A 182 6.35 6.59 11.11
N TYR A 183 5.95 7.80 10.69
CA TYR A 183 4.99 8.61 11.43
C TYR A 183 3.62 7.93 11.57
N ARG A 184 3.16 7.21 10.54
CA ARG A 184 1.89 6.46 10.56
C ARG A 184 1.95 5.19 11.40
N ASP A 185 3.13 4.62 11.62
CA ASP A 185 3.32 3.45 12.50
C ASP A 185 3.74 3.83 13.93
N LEU A 186 4.36 5.00 14.10
CA LEU A 186 4.75 5.54 15.40
C LEU A 186 3.49 5.98 16.15
N TYR A 187 3.05 5.08 17.00
CA TYR A 187 2.08 5.35 18.04
C TYR A 187 2.55 6.49 18.96
N ALA A 188 1.64 7.39 19.30
CA ALA A 188 1.77 8.16 20.53
C ALA A 188 1.10 7.33 21.63
N THR A 189 1.87 6.55 22.39
CA THR A 189 1.47 6.15 23.75
C THR A 189 1.26 7.43 24.54
N PRO A 190 0.04 7.73 25.03
CA PRO A 190 -0.05 8.50 26.25
C PRO A 190 0.57 7.64 27.35
N CYS A 191 1.58 8.19 28.03
CA CYS A 191 1.95 7.74 29.36
C CYS A 191 0.89 8.21 30.36
#